data_AF-A0A1H8HXL8-F1
#
_entry.id   AF-A0A1H8HXL8-F1
#
_cell.length_a   1.000
_cell.length_b   1.000
_cell.length_c   1.000
_cell.angle_alpha   90.00
_cell.angle_beta   90.00
_cell.angle_gamma   90.00
#
_symmetry.space_group_name_H-M   'P 1'
#
loop_
_entity.id
_entity.type
_entity.pdbx_description
1 polymer ?
#
loop_
_entity_poly.entity_id
_entity_poly.type
_entity_poly.pdbx_seq_one_letter_code
_entity_poly.pdbx_strand_id
1 'polypeptide(L)'
;MAEDNPSFLDRRTIMVVEDDALVGMGLVCALEELGARVFWSTGIEDALEQIDTVDRIDLAIVDLNLHGGISTPVLDRLQAQGVAIIISTGYDTANIDARFQSLPYTEKPFTRAKMCGLMAQHLKPRAIPL
;
A
#
# COMPACT_ATOMS: atom_id res chain seq x y z
N MET A 1 27.80 14.10 2.27
CA MET A 1 27.92 12.73 2.81
C MET A 1 26.53 12.13 2.68
N ALA A 2 26.27 11.36 1.63
CA ALA A 2 25.00 10.66 1.48
C ALA A 2 25.11 9.41 2.35
N GLU A 3 24.28 9.32 3.39
CA GLU A 3 24.17 8.11 4.19
C GLU A 3 23.55 7.04 3.28
N ASP A 4 24.40 6.12 2.83
CA ASP A 4 24.02 4.84 2.24
C ASP A 4 23.32 4.03 3.34
N ASN A 5 22.08 4.39 3.64
CA ASN A 5 21.20 3.52 4.40
C ASN A 5 20.52 2.64 3.36
N PRO A 6 20.86 1.34 3.25
CA PRO A 6 20.21 0.46 2.30
C PRO A 6 18.72 0.47 2.63
N SER A 7 17.94 1.12 1.76
CA SER A 7 16.51 1.15 1.96
C SER A 7 15.98 -0.26 1.80
N PHE A 8 15.23 -0.74 2.80
CA PHE A 8 14.54 -2.03 2.74
C PHE A 8 13.50 -2.10 1.60
N LEU A 9 13.20 -0.97 0.97
CA LEU A 9 12.31 -0.85 -0.18
C LEU A 9 13.05 -0.78 -1.52
N ASP A 10 14.38 -0.88 -1.56
CA ASP A 10 15.13 -0.90 -2.82
C ASP A 10 14.58 -1.99 -3.76
N ARG A 11 14.23 -1.57 -4.98
CA ARG A 11 13.64 -2.43 -6.03
C ARG A 11 12.36 -3.15 -5.59
N ARG A 12 11.61 -2.59 -4.65
CA ARG A 12 10.25 -3.02 -4.33
C ARG A 12 9.25 -2.22 -5.14
N THR A 13 8.23 -2.89 -5.63
CA THR A 13 7.10 -2.22 -6.28
C THR A 13 5.96 -2.10 -5.30
N ILE A 14 5.55 -0.87 -5.04
CA ILE A 14 4.51 -0.55 -4.07
C ILE A 14 3.37 0.15 -4.76
N MET A 15 2.16 -0.32 -4.49
CA MET A 15 0.94 0.32 -4.97
C MET A 15 0.35 1.17 -3.85
N VAL A 16 -0.11 2.36 -4.17
CA VAL A 16 -0.86 3.25 -3.28
C VAL A 16 -2.22 3.47 -3.92
N VAL A 17 -3.29 3.18 -3.20
CA VAL A 17 -4.66 3.41 -3.64
C VAL A 17 -5.31 4.39 -2.68
N GLU A 18 -5.41 5.64 -3.09
CA GLU A 18 -5.72 6.79 -2.25
C GLU A 18 -6.33 7.90 -3.11
N ASP A 19 -7.56 8.32 -2.79
CA ASP A 19 -8.26 9.39 -3.52
C ASP A 19 -7.86 10.80 -3.06
N ASP A 20 -7.39 10.95 -1.81
CA ASP A 20 -6.89 12.23 -1.34
C ASP A 20 -5.49 12.52 -1.92
N ALA A 21 -5.42 13.51 -2.81
CA ALA A 21 -4.18 13.86 -3.50
C ALA A 21 -3.04 14.27 -2.55
N LEU A 22 -3.35 14.93 -1.44
CA LEU A 22 -2.33 15.37 -0.49
C LEU A 22 -1.73 14.17 0.26
N VAL A 23 -2.58 13.22 0.66
CA VAL A 23 -2.16 11.97 1.31
C VAL A 23 -1.39 11.10 0.31
N GLY A 24 -1.93 10.90 -0.89
CA GLY A 24 -1.35 10.08 -1.95
C GLY A 24 0.03 10.58 -2.37
N MET A 25 0.18 11.87 -2.66
CA MET A 25 1.48 12.48 -2.99
C MET A 25 2.48 12.34 -1.84
N GLY A 26 2.06 12.56 -0.59
CA GLY A 26 2.92 12.40 0.57
C GLY A 26 3.45 10.98 0.73
N LEU A 27 2.59 9.97 0.49
CA LEU A 27 2.98 8.57 0.48
C LEU A 27 3.95 8.25 -0.66
N VAL A 28 3.62 8.65 -1.90
CA VAL A 28 4.45 8.42 -3.08
C VAL A 28 5.86 8.98 -2.85
N CYS A 29 5.97 10.27 -2.51
CA CYS A 29 7.28 10.89 -2.26
C CYS A 29 8.06 10.16 -1.17
N ALA A 30 7.44 9.85 -0.02
CA ALA A 30 8.13 9.21 1.09
C ALA A 30 8.63 7.79 0.75
N LEU A 31 7.91 7.07 -0.10
CA LEU A 31 8.25 5.72 -0.56
C LEU A 31 9.31 5.72 -1.66
N GLU A 32 9.25 6.67 -2.58
CA GLU A 32 10.26 6.87 -3.63
C GLU A 32 11.59 7.36 -3.04
N GLU A 33 11.57 8.19 -2.00
CA GLU A 33 12.78 8.55 -1.22
C GLU A 33 13.42 7.33 -0.55
N LEU A 34 12.63 6.29 -0.30
CA LEU A 34 13.08 4.99 0.17
C LEU A 34 13.41 4.05 -1.01
N GLY A 35 13.52 4.51 -2.25
CA GLY A 35 13.93 3.68 -3.39
C GLY A 35 12.89 2.65 -3.86
N ALA A 36 11.65 2.75 -3.39
CA ALA A 36 10.54 1.99 -3.94
C ALA A 36 10.14 2.54 -5.32
N ARG A 37 9.65 1.67 -6.20
CA ARG A 37 8.86 2.10 -7.36
C ARG A 37 7.40 2.16 -6.95
N VAL A 38 6.79 3.34 -7.02
CA VAL A 38 5.42 3.53 -6.55
C VAL A 38 4.46 3.68 -7.73
N PHE A 39 3.35 2.95 -7.69
CA PHE A 39 2.19 3.17 -8.55
C PHE A 39 1.08 3.76 -7.70
N TRP A 40 0.50 4.88 -8.14
CA TRP A 40 -0.58 5.54 -7.42
C TRP A 40 -1.87 5.46 -8.24
N SER A 41 -2.94 5.03 -7.58
CA SER A 41 -4.31 5.00 -8.06
C SER A 41 -5.20 5.83 -7.15
N THR A 42 -6.14 6.57 -7.72
CA THR A 42 -7.13 7.34 -6.94
C THR A 42 -8.48 6.64 -6.84
N GLY A 43 -8.75 5.64 -7.67
CA GLY A 43 -10.05 4.99 -7.76
C GLY A 43 -9.96 3.47 -7.81
N ILE A 44 -11.11 2.82 -7.59
CA ILE A 44 -11.23 1.35 -7.60
C ILE A 44 -10.92 0.79 -8.99
N GLU A 45 -11.49 1.38 -10.05
CA GLU A 45 -11.32 0.88 -11.43
C GLU A 45 -9.86 0.97 -11.90
N ASP A 46 -9.23 2.13 -11.72
CA ASP A 46 -7.81 2.33 -12.04
C ASP A 46 -6.91 1.41 -11.22
N ALA A 47 -7.21 1.22 -9.93
CA ALA A 47 -6.46 0.29 -9.10
C ALA A 47 -6.56 -1.15 -9.62
N LEU A 48 -7.74 -1.62 -10.00
CA LEU A 48 -7.93 -2.96 -10.55
C LEU A 48 -7.17 -3.14 -11.87
N GLU A 49 -7.23 -2.16 -12.77
CA GLU A 49 -6.46 -2.18 -14.02
C GLU A 49 -4.95 -2.25 -13.77
N GLN A 50 -4.44 -1.45 -12.83
CA GLN A 50 -3.04 -1.48 -12.45
C GLN A 50 -2.63 -2.83 -11.84
N ILE A 51 -3.47 -3.42 -10.98
CA ILE A 51 -3.20 -4.75 -10.40
C ILE A 51 -3.09 -5.83 -11.48
N ASP A 52 -3.86 -5.71 -12.55
CA ASP A 52 -3.85 -6.67 -13.67
C ASP A 52 -2.69 -6.45 -14.64
N THR A 53 -2.16 -5.23 -14.74
CA THR A 53 -1.15 -4.85 -15.74
C THR A 53 0.27 -4.78 -15.20
N VAL A 54 0.44 -4.54 -13.90
CA VAL A 54 1.77 -4.45 -13.27
C VAL A 54 2.30 -5.87 -13.01
N ASP A 55 3.45 -6.21 -13.61
CA ASP A 55 4.08 -7.54 -13.50
C ASP A 55 4.23 -8.08 -12.07
N ARG A 56 4.50 -7.18 -11.11
CA ARG A 56 4.70 -7.55 -9.71
C ARG A 56 4.48 -6.39 -8.77
N ILE A 57 3.59 -6.58 -7.79
CA ILE A 57 3.39 -5.68 -6.66
C ILE A 57 3.85 -6.42 -5.39
N ASP A 58 4.82 -5.86 -4.68
CA ASP A 58 5.32 -6.45 -3.44
C ASP A 58 4.46 -6.06 -2.23
N LEU A 59 3.91 -4.84 -2.24
CA LEU A 59 3.05 -4.33 -1.19
C LEU A 59 2.05 -3.32 -1.75
N ALA A 60 0.82 -3.29 -1.22
CA ALA A 60 -0.18 -2.30 -1.54
C ALA A 60 -0.64 -1.58 -0.26
N ILE A 61 -0.73 -0.25 -0.32
CA ILE A 61 -1.35 0.59 0.70
C ILE A 61 -2.70 1.03 0.13
N VAL A 62 -3.80 0.66 0.79
CA VAL A 62 -5.15 0.85 0.24
C VAL A 62 -6.02 1.61 1.25
N ASP A 63 -6.59 2.74 0.85
CA ASP A 63 -7.69 3.35 1.59
C ASP A 63 -8.97 2.53 1.37
N LEU A 64 -9.67 2.24 2.47
CA LEU A 64 -10.97 1.57 2.44
C LEU A 64 -12.05 2.41 1.79
N ASN A 65 -12.00 3.74 1.96
CA ASN A 65 -13.04 4.62 1.49
C ASN A 65 -12.51 5.50 0.36
N LEU A 66 -12.66 5.03 -0.88
CA LEU A 66 -12.25 5.76 -2.07
C LEU A 66 -13.49 6.43 -2.67
N HIS A 67 -13.53 7.76 -2.70
CA HIS A 67 -14.66 8.50 -3.29
C HIS A 67 -16.06 8.10 -2.72
N GLY A 68 -16.13 7.62 -1.48
CA GLY A 68 -17.36 7.12 -0.86
C GLY A 68 -17.75 5.69 -1.21
N GLY A 69 -16.93 4.99 -2.00
CA GLY A 69 -17.04 3.56 -2.28
C GLY A 69 -16.07 2.74 -1.43
N ILE A 70 -16.49 1.55 -1.02
CA ILE A 70 -15.63 0.65 -0.25
C ILE A 70 -14.71 -0.10 -1.22
N SER A 71 -13.39 0.00 -1.02
CA SER A 71 -12.37 -0.61 -1.87
C SER A 71 -12.20 -2.13 -1.69
N THR A 72 -13.23 -2.83 -1.20
CA THR A 72 -13.22 -4.29 -1.05
C THR A 72 -12.82 -5.05 -2.33
N PRO A 73 -13.22 -4.64 -3.57
CA PRO A 73 -12.80 -5.34 -4.77
C PRO A 73 -11.28 -5.28 -4.99
N VAL A 74 -10.66 -4.15 -4.64
CA VAL A 74 -9.21 -3.95 -4.72
C VAL A 74 -8.50 -4.88 -3.74
N LEU A 75 -8.99 -4.95 -2.49
CA LEU A 75 -8.45 -5.85 -1.47
C LEU A 75 -8.56 -7.32 -1.87
N ASP A 76 -9.74 -7.75 -2.34
CA ASP A 76 -9.98 -9.12 -2.80
C ASP A 76 -9.02 -9.48 -3.96
N ARG A 77 -8.83 -8.58 -4.93
CA ARG A 77 -7.93 -8.80 -6.08
C ARG A 77 -6.47 -8.91 -5.65
N LEU A 78 -6.01 -8.03 -4.75
CA LEU A 78 -4.65 -8.05 -4.20
C LEU A 78 -4.39 -9.31 -3.37
N GLN A 79 -5.35 -9.74 -2.56
CA GLN A 79 -5.26 -10.99 -1.79
C GLN A 79 -5.16 -12.20 -2.72
N ALA A 80 -5.95 -12.24 -3.79
CA ALA A 80 -5.90 -13.30 -4.80
C ALA A 80 -4.53 -13.39 -5.50
N GLN A 81 -3.82 -12.28 -5.68
CA GLN A 81 -2.44 -12.25 -6.19
C GLN A 81 -1.37 -12.51 -5.12
N GLY A 82 -1.76 -12.66 -3.86
CA GLY A 82 -0.83 -12.87 -2.75
C GLY A 82 0.02 -11.65 -2.43
N VAL A 83 -0.41 -10.45 -2.79
CA VAL A 83 0.27 -9.18 -2.47
C VAL A 83 0.17 -8.91 -0.96
N ALA A 84 1.19 -8.29 -0.36
CA ALA A 84 1.10 -7.80 1.01
C ALA A 84 0.25 -6.54 1.06
N ILE A 85 -0.74 -6.45 1.94
CA ILE A 85 -1.70 -5.34 1.95
C ILE A 85 -1.64 -4.63 3.30
N ILE A 86 -1.55 -3.31 3.27
CA ILE A 86 -1.74 -2.42 4.42
C ILE A 86 -2.97 -1.56 4.15
N ILE A 87 -3.91 -1.57 5.08
CA ILE A 87 -5.10 -0.73 5.01
C ILE A 87 -4.77 0.64 5.63
N SER A 88 -5.15 1.72 4.96
CA SER A 88 -4.95 3.09 5.44
C SER A 88 -6.29 3.83 5.45
N THR A 89 -6.99 3.80 6.58
CA THR A 89 -8.37 4.35 6.65
C THR A 89 -8.48 5.49 7.65
N GLY A 90 -9.29 6.50 7.33
CA GLY A 90 -9.73 7.53 8.29
C GLY A 90 -11.03 7.18 9.02
N TYR A 91 -11.61 6.01 8.73
CA TYR A 91 -12.89 5.56 9.28
C TYR A 91 -12.69 4.68 10.52
N ASP A 92 -13.73 4.57 11.35
CA ASP A 92 -13.71 3.70 12.52
C ASP A 92 -13.49 2.24 12.08
N THR A 93 -12.45 1.63 12.62
CA THR A 93 -11.99 0.29 12.26
C THR A 93 -12.99 -0.80 12.64
N ALA A 94 -14.00 -0.48 13.46
CA ALA A 94 -15.11 -1.37 13.76
C ALA A 94 -15.98 -1.71 12.54
N ASN A 95 -15.91 -0.91 11.46
CA ASN A 95 -16.71 -1.12 10.25
C ASN A 95 -15.95 -1.85 9.11
N ILE A 96 -14.74 -2.35 9.42
CA ILE A 96 -14.00 -3.19 8.48
C ILE A 96 -14.66 -4.57 8.43
N ASP A 97 -15.00 -5.01 7.22
CA ASP A 97 -15.51 -6.35 6.94
C ASP A 97 -14.59 -7.41 7.61
N ALA A 98 -15.18 -8.39 8.29
CA ALA A 98 -14.46 -9.40 9.05
C ALA A 98 -13.37 -10.12 8.23
N ARG A 99 -13.56 -10.19 6.90
CA ARG A 99 -12.58 -10.72 5.94
C ARG A 99 -11.24 -9.99 5.94
N PHE A 100 -11.23 -8.69 6.26
CA PHE A 100 -10.06 -7.84 6.19
C PHE A 100 -9.54 -7.41 7.57
N GLN A 101 -10.22 -7.77 8.65
CA GLN A 101 -9.80 -7.44 10.03
C GLN A 101 -8.44 -8.04 10.42
N SER A 102 -8.00 -9.11 9.75
CA SER A 102 -6.67 -9.70 9.97
C SER A 102 -5.54 -8.97 9.23
N LEU A 103 -5.86 -8.03 8.33
CA LEU A 103 -4.86 -7.26 7.61
C LEU A 103 -4.31 -6.14 8.49
N PRO A 104 -3.02 -5.80 8.37
CA PRO A 104 -2.47 -4.65 9.08
C PRO A 104 -3.14 -3.38 8.59
N TYR A 105 -3.53 -2.52 9.52
CA TYR A 105 -4.13 -1.24 9.20
C TYR A 105 -3.45 -0.10 9.95
N THR A 106 -3.56 1.10 9.40
CA THR A 106 -3.23 2.34 10.08
C THR A 106 -4.37 3.33 9.91
N GLU A 107 -4.68 4.01 11.01
CA GLU A 107 -5.64 5.11 11.02
C GLU A 107 -4.97 6.40 10.55
N LYS A 108 -5.69 7.19 9.77
CA LYS A 108 -5.29 8.56 9.42
C LYS A 108 -5.63 9.53 10.58
N PRO A 109 -4.76 10.50 10.92
CA PRO A 109 -3.45 10.75 10.34
C PRO A 109 -2.39 9.76 10.85
N PHE A 110 -1.54 9.28 9.94
CA PHE A 110 -0.41 8.40 10.28
C PHE A 110 0.93 9.12 10.10
N THR A 111 1.94 8.69 10.85
CA THR A 111 3.31 9.19 10.69
C THR A 111 4.08 8.32 9.72
N ARG A 112 5.08 8.90 9.05
CA ARG A 112 6.03 8.16 8.20
C ARG A 112 6.66 6.98 8.93
N ALA A 113 7.05 7.17 10.21
CA ALA A 113 7.63 6.11 11.02
C ALA A 113 6.67 4.93 11.26
N LYS A 114 5.39 5.20 11.53
CA LYS A 114 4.37 4.16 11.71
C LYS A 114 4.15 3.37 10.41
N MET A 115 4.03 4.06 9.28
CA MET A 115 3.88 3.43 7.97
C MET A 115 5.10 2.56 7.63
N CYS A 116 6.32 3.10 7.73
CA CYS A 116 7.54 2.32 7.52
C CYS A 116 7.64 1.10 8.43
N GLY A 117 7.25 1.23 9.69
CA GLY A 117 7.23 0.12 10.64
C GLY A 117 6.28 -1.00 10.23
N LEU A 118 5.07 -0.66 9.76
CA LEU A 118 4.12 -1.65 9.23
C LEU A 118 4.66 -2.32 7.97
N MET A 119 5.21 -1.54 7.06
CA MET A 119 5.80 -2.07 5.83
C MET A 119 6.95 -3.03 6.14
N ALA A 120 7.88 -2.66 7.01
CA ALA A 120 9.00 -3.52 7.39
C ALA A 120 8.55 -4.86 8.01
N GLN A 121 7.43 -4.87 8.73
CA GLN A 121 6.87 -6.08 9.35
C GLN A 121 6.11 -6.97 8.36
N HIS A 122 5.47 -6.39 7.35
CA HIS A 122 4.55 -7.11 6.46
C HIS A 122 5.06 -7.30 5.03
N LEU A 123 6.15 -6.65 4.67
CA LEU A 123 6.80 -6.83 3.38
C LEU A 123 7.37 -8.25 3.28
N LYS A 124 6.84 -9.03 2.33
CA LYS A 124 7.30 -10.40 2.11
C LYS A 124 8.76 -10.39 1.63
N PRO A 125 9.59 -11.36 2.04
CA PRO A 125 10.95 -11.48 1.52
C PRO A 125 10.91 -11.66 0.00
N ARG A 126 11.77 -10.94 -0.71
CA ARG A 126 11.91 -11.13 -2.16
C ARG A 126 12.59 -12.48 -2.36
N ALA A 127 11.90 -13.45 -2.96
CA ALA A 127 12.56 -14.65 -3.45
C ALA A 127 13.67 -14.20 -4.40
N ILE A 128 14.92 -14.50 -4.05
CA ILE A 128 16.06 -14.27 -4.93
C ILE A 128 15.92 -15.34 -6.02
N PRO A 129 15.71 -14.96 -7.31
CA PRO A 129 15.76 -15.95 -8.36
C PRO A 129 17.19 -16.54 -8.37
N LEU A 130 17.27 -17.87 -8.28
CA LEU A 130 18.51 -18.64 -8.40
C LEU A 130 19.15 -18.44 -9.78
#